data_AF-A0A5N9CWM4-F1
#
_entry.id   AF-A0A5N9CWM4-F1
#
_cell.length_a   1.000
_cell.length_b   1.000
_cell.length_c   1.000
_cell.angle_alpha   90.00
_cell.angle_beta   90.00
_cell.angle_gamma   90.00
#
_symmetry.space_group_name_H-M   'P 1'
#
loop_
_entity.id
_entity.type
_entity.pdbx_description
1 polymer ?
#
loop_
_entity_poly.entity_id
_entity_poly.type
_entity_poly.pdbx_seq_one_letter_code
_entity_poly.pdbx_strand_id
1 'polypeptide(L)'
;MKLDTNEEILQEAKATTEFKGRDLRQWLYREILLNALKTKKDRLDVLDLKVVSRTMDEFRYAARVFKPYRDIRKVSIFGSALIPEGGPHYKLASDFGRRMTEQRFMAITGAASGIMKPGSTALEQRTALG
;
A
#
# COMPACT_ATOMS: atom_id res chain seq x y z
N MET A 1 10.86 17.70 -4.07
CA MET A 1 11.53 17.23 -5.29
C MET A 1 10.59 17.49 -6.44
N LYS A 2 11.02 18.27 -7.44
CA LYS A 2 10.31 18.44 -8.70
C LYS A 2 10.88 17.44 -9.69
N LEU A 3 10.03 16.84 -10.51
CA LEU A 3 10.39 15.84 -11.53
C LEU A 3 9.61 16.12 -12.82
N ASP A 4 9.36 17.40 -13.11
CA ASP A 4 8.45 17.83 -14.15
C ASP A 4 9.16 17.92 -15.52
N THR A 5 10.50 18.00 -15.51
CA THR A 5 11.34 18.07 -16.72
C THR A 5 12.40 16.96 -16.76
N ASN A 6 12.89 16.66 -17.97
CA ASN A 6 13.98 15.70 -18.15
C ASN A 6 15.27 16.14 -17.43
N GLU A 7 15.56 17.44 -17.37
CA GLU A 7 16.72 17.96 -16.66
C GLU A 7 16.64 17.70 -15.15
N GLU A 8 15.48 17.97 -14.54
CA GLU A 8 15.25 17.69 -13.12
C GLU A 8 15.37 16.18 -12.80
N ILE A 9 14.80 15.32 -13.66
CA ILE A 9 14.91 13.86 -13.50
C ILE A 9 16.37 13.41 -13.59
N LEU A 10 17.12 13.88 -14.58
CA LEU A 10 18.54 13.54 -14.76
C LEU A 10 19.39 14.04 -13.59
N GLN A 11 19.09 15.23 -13.07
CA GLN A 11 19.78 15.79 -11.91
C GLN A 11 19.57 14.93 -10.65
N GLU A 12 18.34 14.51 -10.36
CA GLU A 12 18.04 13.65 -9.20
C GLU A 12 18.62 12.24 -9.35
N ALA A 13 18.60 11.68 -10.57
CA ALA A 13 19.24 10.41 -10.88
C ALA A 13 20.77 10.49 -10.66
N LYS A 14 21.39 11.61 -11.07
CA LYS A 14 22.81 11.86 -10.84
C LYS A 14 23.12 11.98 -9.35
N ALA A 15 22.38 12.79 -8.61
CA ALA A 15 22.56 12.94 -7.16
C ALA A 15 22.43 11.59 -6.41
N THR A 16 21.45 10.77 -6.79
CA THR A 16 21.24 9.44 -6.20
C THR A 16 22.39 8.47 -6.47
N THR A 17 22.98 8.53 -7.67
CA THR A 17 24.05 7.61 -8.08
C THR A 17 25.44 8.05 -7.64
N GLU A 18 25.67 9.36 -7.47
CA GLU A 18 26.94 9.95 -7.05
C GLU A 18 27.12 10.00 -5.53
N PHE A 19 26.08 9.66 -4.74
CA PHE A 19 26.18 9.64 -3.28
C PHE A 19 27.31 8.71 -2.80
N LYS A 20 28.28 9.27 -2.06
CA LYS A 20 29.41 8.56 -1.44
C LYS A 20 29.24 8.56 0.08
N GLY A 21 28.55 7.56 0.61
CA GLY A 21 28.34 7.42 2.04
C GLY A 21 27.77 6.05 2.41
N ARG A 22 27.57 5.82 3.72
CA ARG A 22 27.00 4.58 4.27
C ARG A 22 25.52 4.72 4.67
N ASP A 23 24.83 5.74 4.17
CA ASP A 23 23.39 5.89 4.43
C ASP A 23 22.60 4.82 3.66
N LEU A 24 21.92 3.96 4.42
CA LEU A 24 21.16 2.84 3.85
C LEU A 24 20.02 3.32 2.94
N ARG A 25 19.41 4.47 3.23
CA ARG A 25 18.29 4.98 2.41
C ARG A 25 18.79 5.42 1.05
N GLN A 26 19.89 6.16 1.02
CA GLN A 26 20.54 6.58 -0.23
C GLN A 26 20.97 5.35 -1.06
N TRP A 27 21.52 4.33 -0.41
CA TRP A 27 21.85 3.07 -1.09
C TRP A 27 20.62 2.38 -1.68
N LEU A 28 19.51 2.28 -0.93
CA LEU A 28 18.27 1.70 -1.42
C LEU A 28 17.67 2.48 -2.59
N TYR A 29 17.71 3.82 -2.56
CA TYR A 29 17.27 4.66 -3.69
C TYR A 29 18.09 4.38 -4.95
N ARG A 30 19.41 4.26 -4.80
CA ARG A 30 20.31 3.87 -5.90
C ARG A 30 19.98 2.49 -6.44
N GLU A 31 19.75 1.49 -5.59
CA GLU A 31 19.40 0.14 -6.05
C GLU A 31 18.06 0.09 -6.79
N ILE A 32 17.04 0.83 -6.33
CA ILE A 32 15.75 0.94 -7.03
C ILE A 32 15.95 1.53 -8.43
N LEU A 33 16.70 2.62 -8.55
CA LEU A 33 17.01 3.25 -9.84
C LEU A 33 17.80 2.30 -10.77
N LEU A 34 18.81 1.62 -10.22
CA LEU A 34 19.60 0.65 -10.98
C LEU A 34 18.75 -0.53 -11.45
N ASN A 35 17.81 -1.02 -10.65
CA ASN A 35 16.92 -2.10 -11.05
C ASN A 35 16.02 -1.69 -12.21
N ALA A 36 15.50 -0.45 -12.25
CA ALA A 36 14.76 0.05 -13.40
C ALA A 36 15.60 0.03 -14.70
N LEU A 37 16.90 0.33 -14.61
CA LEU A 37 17.82 0.24 -15.75
C LEU A 37 18.16 -1.21 -16.12
N LYS A 38 18.30 -2.11 -15.13
CA LYS A 38 18.50 -3.55 -15.37
C LYS A 38 17.31 -4.15 -16.12
N THR A 39 16.08 -3.74 -15.82
CA THR A 39 14.89 -4.16 -16.57
C THR A 39 15.02 -3.89 -18.08
N LYS A 40 15.60 -2.74 -18.46
CA LYS A 40 15.90 -2.42 -19.87
C LYS A 40 17.02 -3.29 -20.45
N LYS A 41 18.06 -3.58 -19.65
CA LYS A 41 19.19 -4.44 -20.04
C LYS A 41 18.74 -5.89 -20.28
N ASP A 42 17.84 -6.40 -19.46
CA ASP A 42 17.42 -7.80 -19.42
C ASP A 42 16.46 -8.17 -20.57
N ARG A 43 16.00 -7.18 -21.35
CA ARG A 43 15.13 -7.37 -22.52
C ARG A 43 13.87 -8.20 -22.20
N LEU A 44 13.26 -7.91 -21.06
CA LEU A 44 12.00 -8.53 -20.64
C LEU A 44 10.90 -8.30 -21.68
N ASP A 45 9.93 -9.21 -21.71
CA ASP A 45 8.76 -9.03 -22.55
C ASP A 45 7.85 -7.90 -22.03
N VAL A 46 6.90 -7.47 -22.86
CA VAL A 46 6.00 -6.35 -22.54
C VAL A 46 5.10 -6.67 -21.34
N LEU A 47 4.73 -7.94 -21.14
CA LEU A 47 3.86 -8.34 -20.03
C LEU A 47 4.61 -8.21 -18.70
N ASP A 48 5.85 -8.70 -18.65
CA ASP A 48 6.74 -8.56 -17.50
C ASP A 48 7.01 -7.09 -17.18
N LEU A 49 7.27 -6.26 -18.21
CA LEU A 49 7.45 -4.82 -18.02
C LEU A 49 6.21 -4.15 -17.41
N LYS A 50 5.01 -4.54 -17.84
CA LYS A 50 3.76 -4.04 -17.24
C LYS A 50 3.63 -4.44 -15.78
N VAL A 51 3.95 -5.70 -15.44
CA VAL A 51 3.90 -6.19 -14.06
C VAL A 51 4.89 -5.43 -13.18
N VAL A 52 6.15 -5.28 -13.62
CA VAL A 52 7.18 -4.54 -12.87
C VAL A 52 6.78 -3.08 -12.66
N SER A 53 6.34 -2.39 -13.72
CA SER A 53 5.90 -1.00 -13.65
C SER A 53 4.74 -0.84 -12.66
N ARG A 54 3.72 -1.70 -12.78
CA ARG A 54 2.52 -1.62 -11.94
C ARG A 54 2.83 -1.93 -10.47
N THR A 55 3.66 -2.94 -10.23
CA THR A 55 4.13 -3.32 -8.90
C THR A 55 4.81 -2.15 -8.22
N MET A 56 5.75 -1.47 -8.90
CA MET A 56 6.47 -0.34 -8.32
C MET A 56 5.53 0.82 -7.96
N ASP A 57 4.59 1.16 -8.84
CA ASP A 57 3.61 2.22 -8.59
C ASP A 57 2.72 1.91 -7.39
N GLU A 58 2.16 0.70 -7.34
CA GLU A 58 1.24 0.28 -6.28
C GLU A 58 1.95 0.16 -4.93
N PHE A 59 3.14 -0.45 -4.87
CA PHE A 59 3.89 -0.56 -3.63
C PHE A 59 4.36 0.81 -3.11
N ARG A 60 4.88 1.69 -3.99
CA ARG A 60 5.27 3.05 -3.59
C ARG A 60 4.07 3.83 -3.03
N TYR A 61 2.93 3.74 -3.71
CA TYR A 61 1.70 4.39 -3.28
C TYR A 61 1.21 3.84 -1.93
N ALA A 62 1.11 2.51 -1.79
CA ALA A 62 0.69 1.86 -0.56
C ALA A 62 1.62 2.19 0.61
N ALA A 63 2.94 2.12 0.42
CA ALA A 63 3.93 2.48 1.44
C ALA A 63 3.77 3.93 1.92
N ARG A 64 3.43 4.86 1.02
CA ARG A 64 3.13 6.25 1.36
C ARG A 64 1.82 6.37 2.14
N VAL A 65 0.75 5.75 1.66
CA VAL A 65 -0.59 5.79 2.30
C VAL A 65 -0.55 5.19 3.71
N PHE A 66 0.15 4.07 3.89
CA PHE A 66 0.21 3.38 5.18
C PHE A 66 1.30 3.90 6.13
N LYS A 67 2.15 4.84 5.70
CA LYS A 67 3.23 5.41 6.55
C LYS A 67 2.71 5.98 7.88
N PRO A 68 1.61 6.77 7.93
CA PRO A 68 1.10 7.32 9.20
C PRO A 68 0.55 6.26 10.16
N TYR A 69 0.25 5.06 9.66
CA TYR A 69 -0.42 4.01 10.41
C TYR A 69 0.53 2.87 10.84
N ARG A 70 1.85 3.06 10.78
CA ARG A 70 2.83 1.99 11.05
C ARG A 70 2.70 1.41 12.46
N ASP A 71 2.42 2.24 13.45
CA ASP A 71 2.33 1.83 14.85
C ASP A 71 0.94 1.28 15.23
N ILE A 72 -0.02 1.32 14.31
CA ILE A 72 -1.36 0.79 14.53
C ILE A 72 -1.37 -0.70 14.17
N ARG A 73 -1.81 -1.55 15.11
CA ARG A 73 -2.01 -2.98 14.86
C ARG A 73 -3.10 -3.17 13.81
N LYS A 74 -2.91 -4.09 12.87
CA LYS A 74 -3.84 -4.29 11.75
C LYS A 74 -4.45 -5.68 11.80
N VAL A 75 -5.71 -5.79 11.38
CA VAL A 75 -6.40 -7.06 11.17
C VAL A 75 -7.04 -7.04 9.79
N SER A 76 -6.77 -8.07 8.99
CA SER A 76 -7.42 -8.22 7.68
C SER A 76 -8.64 -9.12 7.82
N ILE A 77 -9.79 -8.65 7.36
CA ILE A 77 -11.05 -9.39 7.38
C ILE A 77 -11.38 -9.84 5.95
N PHE A 78 -11.50 -11.14 5.77
CA PHE A 78 -11.90 -11.77 4.51
C PHE A 78 -13.23 -12.50 4.69
N GLY A 79 -14.03 -12.55 3.63
CA GLY A 79 -15.27 -13.30 3.63
C GLY A 79 -16.01 -13.18 2.31
N SER A 80 -17.13 -13.89 2.19
CA SER A 80 -17.93 -13.86 0.97
C SER A 80 -18.59 -12.50 0.74
N ALA A 81 -18.48 -12.02 -0.49
CA ALA A 81 -19.12 -10.79 -0.96
C ALA A 81 -20.65 -10.94 -1.16
N LEU A 82 -21.14 -12.19 -1.16
CA LEU A 82 -22.51 -12.56 -1.50
C LEU A 82 -23.41 -12.74 -0.28
N ILE A 83 -22.88 -12.58 0.94
CA ILE A 83 -23.68 -12.71 2.16
C ILE A 83 -24.64 -11.51 2.26
N PRO A 84 -25.96 -11.74 2.36
CA PRO A 84 -26.93 -10.68 2.52
C PRO A 84 -26.74 -9.91 3.85
N GLU A 85 -27.06 -8.62 3.83
CA GLU A 85 -27.11 -7.82 5.05
C GLU A 85 -28.16 -8.39 6.02
N GLY A 86 -27.85 -8.38 7.32
CA GLY A 86 -28.75 -8.90 8.36
C GLY A 86 -28.65 -10.40 8.64
N GLY A 87 -27.93 -11.18 7.83
CA GLY A 87 -27.66 -12.59 8.12
C GLY A 87 -26.72 -12.80 9.32
N PRO A 88 -26.70 -13.99 9.94
CA PRO A 88 -25.87 -14.27 11.12
C PRO A 88 -24.37 -14.03 10.87
N HIS A 89 -23.88 -14.37 9.68
CA HIS A 89 -22.49 -14.12 9.28
C HIS A 89 -22.17 -12.64 9.06
N TYR A 90 -23.14 -11.85 8.57
CA TYR A 90 -22.98 -10.40 8.42
C TYR A 90 -22.86 -9.72 9.78
N LYS A 91 -23.73 -10.11 10.73
CA LYS A 91 -23.69 -9.63 12.11
C LYS A 91 -22.39 -10.01 12.80
N LEU A 92 -21.94 -11.26 12.66
CA LEU A 92 -20.69 -11.73 13.22
C LEU A 92 -19.49 -10.91 12.72
N ALA A 93 -19.44 -10.61 11.41
CA ALA A 93 -18.38 -9.79 10.82
C ALA A 93 -18.39 -8.35 11.37
N SER A 94 -19.59 -7.78 11.53
CA SER A 94 -19.77 -6.45 12.14
C SER A 94 -19.29 -6.42 13.60
N ASP A 95 -19.74 -7.38 14.41
CA ASP A 95 -19.34 -7.49 15.82
C ASP A 95 -17.84 -7.73 15.97
N PHE A 96 -17.24 -8.55 15.10
CA PHE A 96 -15.80 -8.74 15.05
C PHE A 96 -15.08 -7.42 14.74
N GLY A 97 -15.46 -6.72 13.67
CA GLY A 97 -14.87 -5.44 13.27
C GLY A 97 -14.93 -4.41 14.41
N ARG A 98 -16.10 -4.26 15.04
CA ARG A 98 -16.29 -3.37 16.19
C ARG A 98 -15.35 -3.72 17.35
N ARG A 99 -15.29 -4.99 17.75
CA ARG A 99 -14.43 -5.44 18.86
C ARG A 99 -12.95 -5.22 18.55
N MET A 100 -12.53 -5.43 17.31
CA MET A 100 -11.13 -5.17 16.91
C MET A 100 -10.80 -3.67 16.97
N THR A 101 -11.71 -2.81 16.51
CA THR A 101 -11.58 -1.35 16.64
C THR A 101 -11.49 -0.92 18.10
N GLU A 102 -12.34 -1.47 19.00
CA GLU A 102 -12.26 -1.23 20.45
C GLU A 102 -10.88 -1.57 21.02
N GLN A 103 -10.27 -2.65 20.52
CA GLN A 103 -8.91 -3.10 20.86
C GLN A 103 -7.80 -2.33 20.12
N ARG A 104 -8.12 -1.19 19.47
CA ARG A 104 -7.18 -0.33 18.73
C ARG A 104 -6.50 -1.03 17.55
N PHE A 105 -7.19 -1.99 16.92
CA PHE A 105 -6.78 -2.47 15.60
C PHE A 105 -7.39 -1.60 14.50
N MET A 106 -6.65 -1.44 13.42
CA MET A 106 -7.16 -1.01 12.13
C MET A 106 -7.66 -2.24 11.37
N ALA A 107 -8.98 -2.33 11.20
CA ALA A 107 -9.58 -3.31 10.32
C ALA A 107 -9.32 -2.93 8.85
N ILE A 108 -8.82 -3.90 8.07
CA ILE A 108 -8.59 -3.78 6.63
C ILE A 108 -9.46 -4.84 5.97
N THR A 109 -10.19 -4.47 4.92
CA THR A 109 -11.04 -5.39 4.16
C THR A 109 -10.77 -5.22 2.66
N GLY A 110 -11.26 -6.15 1.85
CA GLY A 110 -11.21 -6.03 0.39
C GLY A 110 -12.15 -4.97 -0.20
N ALA A 111 -12.82 -4.16 0.63
CA ALA A 111 -13.79 -3.13 0.24
C ALA A 111 -14.97 -3.63 -0.64
N ALA A 112 -15.24 -4.93 -0.61
CA ALA A 112 -16.37 -5.54 -1.29
C ALA A 112 -17.60 -5.65 -0.38
N SER A 113 -18.75 -6.04 -0.96
CA SER A 113 -20.02 -6.22 -0.26
C SER A 113 -19.99 -7.40 0.73
N GLY A 114 -21.14 -7.70 1.35
CA GLY A 114 -21.27 -8.83 2.26
C GLY A 114 -20.39 -8.68 3.51
N ILE A 115 -19.64 -9.71 3.87
CA ILE A 115 -18.85 -9.76 5.12
C ILE A 115 -17.80 -8.62 5.21
N MET A 116 -17.32 -8.11 4.09
CA MET A 116 -16.26 -7.09 4.04
C MET A 116 -16.79 -5.66 4.26
N LYS A 117 -18.08 -5.40 4.02
CA LYS A 117 -18.70 -4.09 4.22
C LYS A 117 -18.72 -3.64 5.69
N PRO A 118 -19.27 -4.41 6.66
CA PRO A 118 -19.38 -3.96 8.04
C PRO A 118 -18.02 -3.89 8.75
N GLY A 119 -17.02 -4.69 8.32
CA GLY A 119 -15.66 -4.60 8.83
C GLY A 119 -14.99 -3.24 8.56
N SER A 120 -15.32 -2.59 7.43
CA SER A 120 -14.84 -1.25 7.09
C SER A 120 -15.60 -0.13 7.81
N THR A 121 -16.92 -0.26 7.98
CA THR A 121 -17.75 0.82 8.57
C THR A 121 -17.41 1.07 10.05
N ALA A 122 -16.98 0.05 10.78
CA ALA A 122 -16.49 0.19 12.15
C ALA A 122 -15.18 1.01 12.24
N LEU A 123 -14.42 1.13 11.15
CA LEU A 123 -13.21 1.94 11.07
C LEU A 123 -13.55 3.43 10.90
N GLU A 124 -14.51 3.74 10.03
CA GLU A 124 -14.94 5.10 9.70
C GLU A 124 -15.49 5.86 10.93
N GLN A 125 -16.22 5.15 11.79
CA GLN A 125 -16.80 5.72 13.02
C GLN A 125 -15.75 6.25 14.01
N ARG A 126 -14.49 5.82 13.92
CA ARG A 126 -13.41 6.31 14.78
C ARG A 126 -12.53 7.38 14.15
N THR A 127 -12.30 7.33 12.84
CA THR A 127 -11.58 8.42 12.14
C THR A 127 -12.39 9.71 12.04
N ALA A 128 -13.73 9.65 12.19
CA ALA A 128 -14.58 10.84 12.29
C ALA A 128 -14.62 11.47 13.70
N LEU A 129 -14.04 10.82 14.72
CA LEU A 129 -14.06 11.22 16.13
C LEU A 129 -12.64 11.53 16.68
N GLY A 130 -11.65 11.71 15.81
CA GLY A 130 -10.26 12.01 16.16
C GLY A 130 -9.81 13.35 15.60
#